data_AF-A0A9W9ZFU5-F1
#
_entry.id   AF-A0A9W9ZFU5-F1
#
_cell.length_a   1.000
_cell.length_b   1.000
_cell.length_c   1.000
_cell.angle_alpha   90.00
_cell.angle_beta   90.00
_cell.angle_gamma   90.00
#
_symmetry.space_group_name_H-M   'P 1'
#
loop_
_entity.id
_entity.type
_entity.pdbx_description
1 polymer ?
#
loop_
_entity_poly.entity_id
_entity_poly.type
_entity_poly.pdbx_seq_one_letter_code
_entity_poly.pdbx_strand_id
1 'polypeptide(L)'
;MNEILDSPDMRTQNSVFLFNLGVHYSVSLNFTTYKDLIDNVVKLIKSKSKENGNMAMPIWKTTTSIEKEMAHKMFAELPRNKTHWRFHTHQRLELFHKYAVSSMCKAGIPVLDVYPMTASYPNGTIDHVHYSGNVQRAAEDQLITFVMEEMKKKRATEE
;
A
#
# COMPACT_ATOMS: atom_id res chain seq x y z
N MET A 1 8.76 11.14 -1.95
CA MET A 1 9.20 9.74 -2.17
C MET A 1 10.65 9.66 -2.60
N ASN A 2 11.09 10.36 -3.66
CA ASN A 2 12.51 10.31 -4.08
C ASN A 2 13.49 10.64 -2.93
N GLU A 3 13.25 11.72 -2.20
CA GLU A 3 14.06 12.10 -1.02
C GLU A 3 14.09 11.02 0.07
N ILE A 4 12.98 10.31 0.28
CA ILE A 4 12.91 9.20 1.24
C ILE A 4 13.79 8.05 0.77
N LEU A 5 13.72 7.68 -0.52
CA LEU A 5 14.54 6.62 -1.10
C LEU A 5 16.04 6.97 -1.13
N ASP A 6 16.38 8.26 -1.03
CA ASP A 6 17.75 8.74 -0.96
C ASP A 6 18.31 8.79 0.48
N SER A 7 17.48 8.53 1.50
CA SER A 7 17.91 8.57 2.91
C SER A 7 18.95 7.48 3.22
N PRO A 8 19.84 7.69 4.21
CA PRO A 8 20.82 6.68 4.62
C PRO A 8 20.19 5.33 5.00
N ASP A 9 19.03 5.35 5.68
CA ASP A 9 18.31 4.15 6.10
C ASP A 9 17.82 3.30 4.92
N MET A 10 17.68 3.92 3.74
CA MET A 10 17.29 3.27 2.49
C MET A 10 18.48 2.72 1.70
N ARG A 11 19.71 3.09 2.06
CA ARG A 11 20.97 2.67 1.41
C ARG A 11 21.65 1.49 2.12
N THR A 12 20.84 0.57 2.63
CA THR A 12 21.31 -0.67 3.25
C THR A 12 20.39 -1.83 2.91
N GLN A 13 20.94 -3.03 2.75
CA GLN A 13 20.16 -4.24 2.52
C GLN A 13 19.46 -4.77 3.79
N ASN A 14 19.81 -4.24 4.96
CA ASN A 14 19.23 -4.62 6.26
C ASN A 14 17.94 -3.86 6.60
N SER A 15 17.42 -3.06 5.68
CA SER A 15 16.21 -2.25 5.87
C SER A 15 15.07 -2.74 4.97
N VAL A 16 13.85 -2.39 5.37
CA VAL A 16 12.62 -2.62 4.61
C VAL A 16 11.91 -1.29 4.40
N PHE A 17 11.40 -1.09 3.19
CA PHE A 17 10.54 0.03 2.84
C PHE A 17 9.13 -0.46 2.54
N LEU A 18 8.28 -0.42 3.56
CA LEU A 18 6.86 -0.74 3.43
C LEU A 18 6.09 0.52 3.04
N PHE A 19 5.43 0.51 1.90
CA PHE A 19 4.73 1.69 1.39
C PHE A 19 3.36 1.37 0.78
N ASN A 20 2.47 2.35 0.80
CA ASN A 20 1.12 2.29 0.23
C ASN A 20 0.76 3.63 -0.39
N LEU A 21 0.11 3.59 -1.57
CA LEU A 21 -0.51 4.74 -2.23
C LEU A 21 -1.96 4.40 -2.55
N GLY A 22 -2.74 4.13 -1.51
CA GLY A 22 -4.08 3.56 -1.58
C GLY A 22 -5.20 4.58 -1.45
N VAL A 23 -6.03 4.36 -0.43
CA VAL A 23 -7.37 4.95 -0.19
C VAL A 23 -7.51 6.46 -0.44
N HIS A 24 -6.48 7.28 -0.26
CA HIS A 24 -6.55 8.72 -0.55
C HIS A 24 -6.46 9.04 -2.04
N TYR A 25 -5.67 8.27 -2.79
CA TYR A 25 -5.51 8.49 -4.23
C TYR A 25 -6.75 8.05 -5.01
N SER A 26 -7.47 7.04 -4.54
CA SER A 26 -8.78 6.67 -5.12
C SER A 26 -9.82 7.77 -4.97
N VAL A 27 -9.70 8.66 -3.97
CA VAL A 27 -10.56 9.85 -3.84
C VAL A 27 -10.15 10.94 -4.81
N SER A 28 -8.86 11.27 -4.84
CA SER A 28 -8.37 12.52 -5.41
C SER A 28 -7.97 12.43 -6.88
N LEU A 29 -7.60 11.25 -7.36
CA LEU A 29 -7.11 11.07 -8.73
C LEU A 29 -8.14 10.35 -9.59
N ASN A 30 -8.18 10.67 -10.88
CA ASN A 30 -8.80 9.79 -11.87
C ASN A 30 -7.92 8.54 -12.11
N PHE A 31 -8.50 7.50 -12.70
CA PHE A 31 -7.80 6.22 -12.85
C PHE A 31 -6.58 6.32 -13.78
N THR A 32 -6.65 7.11 -14.86
CA THR A 32 -5.51 7.32 -15.77
C THR A 32 -4.31 7.91 -15.04
N THR A 33 -4.53 8.99 -14.28
CA THR A 33 -3.47 9.63 -13.48
C THR A 33 -2.94 8.70 -12.38
N TYR A 34 -3.79 7.85 -11.79
CA TYR A 34 -3.35 6.84 -10.83
C TYR A 34 -2.44 5.78 -11.47
N LYS A 35 -2.77 5.33 -12.68
CA LYS A 35 -1.89 4.40 -13.42
C LYS A 35 -0.52 5.02 -13.66
N ASP A 36 -0.48 6.26 -14.15
CA ASP A 36 0.77 6.98 -14.39
C ASP A 36 1.60 7.13 -13.10
N LEU A 37 0.93 7.44 -11.97
CA LEU A 37 1.57 7.50 -10.66
C LEU A 37 2.21 6.17 -10.29
N ILE A 38 1.46 5.07 -10.33
CA ILE A 38 1.95 3.74 -9.96
C ILE A 38 3.10 3.30 -10.87
N ASP A 39 2.96 3.50 -12.18
CA ASP A 39 3.99 3.11 -13.15
C ASP A 39 5.29 3.91 -12.93
N ASN A 40 5.19 5.21 -12.60
CA ASN A 40 6.34 6.04 -12.28
C ASN A 40 6.98 5.68 -10.94
N VAL A 41 6.20 5.29 -9.93
CA VAL A 41 6.72 4.76 -8.66
C VAL A 41 7.48 3.46 -8.89
N VAL A 42 6.95 2.54 -9.68
CA VAL A 42 7.65 1.31 -10.07
C VAL A 42 8.97 1.62 -10.77
N LYS A 43 8.96 2.54 -11.74
CA LYS A 43 10.19 2.98 -12.44
C LYS A 43 11.22 3.54 -11.45
N LEU A 44 10.79 4.41 -10.54
CA LEU A 44 11.65 5.04 -9.53
C LEU A 44 12.28 4.01 -8.60
N ILE A 45 11.49 3.07 -8.07
CA ILE A 45 12.02 2.02 -7.18
C ILE A 45 13.05 1.17 -7.94
N LYS A 46 12.73 0.75 -9.17
CA LYS A 46 13.64 -0.06 -9.98
C LYS A 46 14.91 0.69 -10.38
N SER A 47 14.85 1.99 -10.65
CA SER A 47 16.05 2.78 -10.96
C SER A 47 16.95 2.86 -9.75
N LYS A 48 16.39 3.18 -8.57
CA LYS A 48 17.15 3.26 -7.32
C LYS A 48 17.80 1.92 -6.94
N SER A 49 17.09 0.80 -7.10
CA SER A 49 17.68 -0.53 -6.85
C SER A 49 18.80 -0.90 -7.82
N LYS A 50 18.81 -0.36 -9.05
CA LYS A 50 19.90 -0.56 -10.01
C LYS A 50 21.10 0.34 -9.74
N GLU A 51 20.84 1.60 -9.38
CA GLU A 51 21.89 2.59 -9.05
C GLU A 51 22.62 2.20 -7.76
N ASN A 52 21.89 1.66 -6.79
CA ASN A 52 22.43 1.27 -5.50
C ASN A 52 22.10 -0.21 -5.23
N GLY A 53 23.10 -1.08 -5.43
CA GLY A 53 22.99 -2.52 -5.13
C GLY A 53 22.65 -2.82 -3.67
N ASN A 54 22.85 -1.85 -2.76
CA ASN A 54 22.53 -1.95 -1.35
C ASN A 54 21.31 -1.10 -0.99
N MET A 55 20.15 -1.42 -1.55
CA MET A 55 18.89 -0.74 -1.24
C MET A 55 18.03 -1.55 -0.27
N ALA A 56 17.29 -0.85 0.59
CA ALA A 56 16.25 -1.44 1.43
C ALA A 56 15.22 -2.19 0.58
N MET A 57 14.72 -3.33 1.09
CA MET A 57 13.75 -4.15 0.38
C MET A 57 12.41 -3.41 0.26
N PRO A 58 11.94 -3.07 -0.96
CA PRO A 58 10.64 -2.44 -1.15
C PRO A 58 9.52 -3.48 -1.00
N ILE A 59 8.50 -3.16 -0.22
CA ILE A 59 7.29 -3.99 -0.10
C ILE A 59 6.08 -3.09 -0.28
N TRP A 60 5.23 -3.45 -1.24
CA TRP A 60 3.96 -2.78 -1.45
C TRP A 60 2.91 -3.33 -0.50
N LYS A 61 2.40 -2.48 0.40
CA LYS A 61 1.20 -2.79 1.18
C LYS A 61 -0.02 -2.35 0.39
N THR A 62 -1.01 -3.21 0.22
CA THR A 62 -2.25 -2.84 -0.47
C THR A 62 -3.11 -1.89 0.37
N THR A 63 -4.07 -1.23 -0.27
CA THR A 63 -5.08 -0.44 0.45
C THR A 63 -6.01 -1.36 1.23
N THR A 64 -6.61 -0.88 2.30
CA THR A 64 -7.75 -1.55 2.93
C THR A 64 -9.02 -1.34 2.10
N SER A 65 -10.03 -2.16 2.35
CA SER A 65 -11.39 -1.91 1.86
C SER A 65 -12.02 -0.69 2.56
N ILE A 66 -13.24 -0.31 2.17
CA ILE A 66 -13.99 0.81 2.75
C ILE A 66 -15.45 0.40 2.97
N GLU A 67 -16.12 1.07 3.90
CA GLU A 67 -17.57 0.96 4.09
C GLU A 67 -18.21 2.28 3.67
N LYS A 68 -18.75 2.28 2.45
CA LYS A 68 -19.32 3.50 1.86
C LYS A 68 -20.57 3.95 2.60
N GLU A 69 -21.36 2.99 3.03
CA GLU A 69 -22.52 3.18 3.86
C GLU A 69 -22.16 3.96 5.12
N MET A 70 -21.02 3.75 5.79
CA MET A 70 -20.66 4.51 7.00
C MET A 70 -20.36 6.00 6.76
N ALA A 71 -20.17 6.43 5.51
CA ALA A 71 -19.88 7.83 5.20
C ALA A 71 -20.98 8.79 5.67
N HIS A 72 -22.25 8.37 5.72
CA HIS A 72 -23.35 9.23 6.20
C HIS A 72 -23.22 9.59 7.69
N LYS A 73 -22.67 8.69 8.52
CA LYS A 73 -22.41 8.95 9.94
C LYS A 73 -21.40 10.08 10.10
N MET A 74 -20.33 10.07 9.29
CA MET A 74 -19.36 11.17 9.25
C MET A 74 -19.95 12.51 8.78
N PHE A 75 -20.88 12.50 7.81
CA PHE A 75 -21.53 13.72 7.31
C PHE A 75 -22.55 14.30 8.29
N ALA A 76 -23.09 13.50 9.22
CA ALA A 76 -23.94 13.99 10.29
C ALA A 76 -23.14 14.78 11.35
N GLU A 77 -21.86 14.43 11.53
CA GLU A 77 -21.01 14.97 12.60
C GLU A 77 -20.08 16.12 12.14
N LEU A 78 -19.83 16.27 10.83
CA LEU A 78 -18.90 17.29 10.31
C LEU A 78 -19.47 18.02 9.08
N PRO A 79 -19.39 19.37 9.02
CA PRO A 79 -19.83 20.16 7.86
C PRO A 79 -18.80 20.04 6.71
N ARG A 80 -18.66 18.85 6.14
CA ARG A 80 -17.82 18.62 4.95
C ARG A 80 -18.63 18.83 3.68
N ASN A 81 -17.95 19.17 2.59
CA ASN A 81 -18.56 19.19 1.25
C ASN A 81 -19.20 17.83 0.97
N LYS A 82 -20.54 17.81 0.82
CA LYS A 82 -21.37 16.61 0.59
C LYS A 82 -20.90 15.76 -0.60
N THR A 83 -20.14 16.35 -1.53
CA THR A 83 -19.68 15.69 -2.76
C THR A 83 -18.29 15.08 -2.67
N HIS A 84 -17.51 15.40 -1.63
CA HIS A 84 -16.10 14.98 -1.49
C HIS A 84 -15.91 13.46 -1.64
N TRP A 85 -16.86 12.68 -1.11
CA TRP A 85 -16.79 11.22 -1.12
C TRP A 85 -17.63 10.59 -2.23
N ARG A 86 -18.26 11.37 -3.13
CA ARG A 86 -19.24 10.85 -4.12
C ARG A 86 -18.68 9.68 -4.93
N PHE A 87 -17.43 9.77 -5.35
CA PHE A 87 -16.78 8.76 -6.17
C PHE A 87 -15.97 7.75 -5.37
N HIS A 88 -15.90 7.87 -4.04
CA HIS A 88 -15.23 6.90 -3.21
C HIS A 88 -16.13 5.68 -3.00
N THR A 89 -16.17 4.78 -3.97
CA THR A 89 -16.96 3.54 -3.93
C THR A 89 -16.05 2.32 -3.82
N HIS A 90 -16.63 1.19 -3.39
CA HIS A 90 -15.92 -0.08 -3.32
C HIS A 90 -15.33 -0.48 -4.68
N GLN A 91 -16.13 -0.39 -5.75
CA GLN A 91 -15.72 -0.75 -7.12
C GLN A 91 -14.56 0.10 -7.61
N ARG A 92 -14.57 1.42 -7.29
CA ARG A 92 -13.46 2.30 -7.66
C ARG A 92 -12.20 1.93 -6.91
N LEU A 93 -12.31 1.73 -5.60
CA LEU A 93 -11.16 1.36 -4.78
C LEU A 93 -10.56 0.02 -5.21
N GLU A 94 -11.41 -0.96 -5.52
CA GLU A 94 -11.03 -2.27 -6.03
C GLU A 94 -10.30 -2.17 -7.38
N LEU A 95 -10.78 -1.32 -8.30
CA LEU A 95 -10.10 -1.05 -9.58
C LEU A 95 -8.68 -0.52 -9.37
N PHE A 96 -8.51 0.44 -8.47
CA PHE A 96 -7.21 1.04 -8.16
C PHE A 96 -6.29 0.01 -7.49
N HIS A 97 -6.81 -0.72 -6.50
CA HIS A 97 -6.12 -1.81 -5.81
C HIS A 97 -5.59 -2.87 -6.80
N LYS A 98 -6.46 -3.42 -7.66
CA LYS A 98 -6.09 -4.46 -8.63
C LYS A 98 -5.02 -3.99 -9.60
N TYR A 99 -5.10 -2.74 -10.06
CA TYR A 99 -4.06 -2.17 -10.92
C TYR A 99 -2.71 -2.12 -10.20
N ALA A 100 -2.68 -1.55 -8.99
CA ALA A 100 -1.45 -1.43 -8.23
C ALA A 100 -0.82 -2.79 -7.92
N VAL A 101 -1.60 -3.77 -7.47
CA VAL A 101 -1.13 -5.15 -7.24
C VAL A 101 -0.54 -5.75 -8.52
N SER A 102 -1.26 -5.67 -9.64
CA SER A 102 -0.77 -6.17 -10.93
C SER A 102 0.57 -5.52 -11.31
N SER A 103 0.69 -4.19 -11.17
CA SER A 103 1.91 -3.48 -11.53
C SER A 103 3.09 -3.84 -10.62
N MET A 104 2.87 -3.99 -9.32
CA MET A 104 3.92 -4.41 -8.37
C MET A 104 4.38 -5.84 -8.62
N CYS A 105 3.45 -6.78 -8.81
CA CYS A 105 3.78 -8.17 -9.14
C CYS A 105 4.56 -8.28 -10.45
N LYS A 106 4.14 -7.57 -11.51
CA LYS A 106 4.89 -7.52 -12.79
C LYS A 106 6.29 -6.93 -12.64
N ALA A 107 6.47 -6.02 -11.68
CA ALA A 107 7.75 -5.41 -11.39
C ALA A 107 8.68 -6.28 -10.52
N GLY A 108 8.16 -7.38 -9.94
CA GLY A 108 8.88 -8.20 -8.97
C GLY A 108 8.98 -7.55 -7.58
N ILE A 109 8.11 -6.59 -7.26
CA ILE A 109 8.05 -5.96 -5.93
C ILE A 109 7.09 -6.80 -5.06
N PRO A 110 7.55 -7.34 -3.91
CA PRO A 110 6.70 -8.09 -2.99
C PRO A 110 5.45 -7.31 -2.56
N VAL A 111 4.32 -8.02 -2.46
CA VAL A 111 3.03 -7.45 -2.09
C VAL A 111 2.55 -8.03 -0.77
N LEU A 112 2.33 -7.16 0.21
CA LEU A 112 1.56 -7.47 1.41
C LEU A 112 0.09 -7.11 1.16
N ASP A 113 -0.72 -8.11 0.82
CA ASP A 113 -2.12 -7.90 0.48
C ASP A 113 -3.05 -7.96 1.70
N VAL A 114 -3.50 -6.79 2.15
CA VAL A 114 -4.46 -6.63 3.26
C VAL A 114 -5.88 -6.33 2.78
N TYR A 115 -6.11 -6.20 1.46
CA TYR A 115 -7.44 -5.84 0.95
C TYR A 115 -8.49 -6.93 1.22
N PRO A 116 -8.26 -8.23 0.91
CA PRO A 116 -9.26 -9.27 1.12
C PRO A 116 -9.67 -9.42 2.58
N MET A 117 -8.70 -9.38 3.51
CA MET A 117 -8.98 -9.53 4.95
C MET A 117 -9.77 -8.36 5.53
N THR A 118 -9.54 -7.15 5.01
CA THR A 118 -10.29 -5.97 5.45
C THR A 118 -11.68 -5.92 4.81
N ALA A 119 -11.83 -6.41 3.57
CA ALA A 119 -13.12 -6.55 2.89
C ALA A 119 -14.02 -7.61 3.51
N SER A 120 -13.44 -8.68 4.08
CA SER A 120 -14.19 -9.75 4.75
C SER A 120 -14.35 -9.53 6.26
N TYR A 121 -13.89 -8.41 6.81
CA TYR A 121 -13.92 -8.20 8.27
C TYR A 121 -15.35 -7.86 8.73
N PRO A 122 -15.97 -8.69 9.60
CA PRO A 122 -17.40 -8.57 9.89
C PRO A 122 -17.79 -7.32 10.69
N ASN A 123 -16.88 -6.77 11.48
CA ASN A 123 -17.17 -5.56 12.27
C ASN A 123 -16.94 -4.27 11.48
N GLY A 124 -16.46 -4.37 10.24
CA GLY A 124 -16.32 -3.21 9.38
C GLY A 124 -15.22 -2.24 9.79
N THR A 125 -15.36 -1.02 9.28
CA THR A 125 -14.50 0.11 9.62
C THR A 125 -14.97 0.78 10.92
N ILE A 126 -14.02 1.33 11.69
CA ILE A 126 -14.31 2.21 12.82
C ILE A 126 -15.07 3.44 12.32
N ASP A 127 -14.73 3.89 11.12
CA ASP A 127 -15.34 5.02 10.47
C ASP A 127 -15.74 4.71 9.02
N HIS A 128 -15.32 5.47 8.01
CA HIS A 128 -15.54 5.15 6.59
C HIS A 128 -14.38 4.33 5.98
N VAL A 129 -13.16 4.43 6.56
CA VAL A 129 -11.91 3.95 5.94
C VAL A 129 -10.93 3.30 6.91
N HIS A 130 -10.99 3.59 8.21
CA HIS A 130 -10.06 3.09 9.21
C HIS A 130 -10.55 1.79 9.85
N TYR A 131 -9.62 0.88 10.11
CA TYR A 131 -9.86 -0.39 10.83
C TYR A 131 -9.16 -0.39 12.17
N SER A 132 -9.64 -1.20 13.10
CA SER A 132 -8.91 -1.48 14.33
C SER A 132 -7.60 -2.23 14.02
N GLY A 133 -6.54 -1.96 14.79
CA GLY A 133 -5.20 -2.48 14.48
C GLY A 133 -5.12 -4.01 14.46
N ASN A 134 -5.96 -4.71 15.21
CA ASN A 134 -5.99 -6.17 15.23
C ASN A 134 -6.42 -6.80 13.89
N VAL A 135 -7.10 -6.06 13.00
CA VAL A 135 -7.57 -6.58 11.71
C VAL A 135 -6.43 -7.00 10.80
N GLN A 136 -5.28 -6.34 10.91
CA GLN A 136 -4.12 -6.58 10.04
C GLN A 136 -3.01 -7.39 10.73
N ARG A 137 -3.21 -7.82 11.98
CA ARG A 137 -2.17 -8.51 12.77
C ARG A 137 -1.62 -9.75 12.07
N ALA A 138 -2.51 -10.57 11.49
CA ALA A 138 -2.07 -11.76 10.76
C ALA A 138 -1.18 -11.42 9.55
N ALA A 139 -1.44 -10.29 8.85
CA ALA A 139 -0.58 -9.83 7.76
C ALA A 139 0.76 -9.31 8.28
N GLU A 140 0.76 -8.61 9.41
CA GLU A 140 1.98 -8.12 10.06
C GLU A 140 2.89 -9.26 10.50
N ASP A 141 2.33 -10.31 11.11
CA ASP A 141 3.08 -11.51 11.52
C ASP A 141 3.73 -12.19 10.31
N GLN A 142 2.98 -12.35 9.21
CA GLN A 142 3.51 -12.91 7.96
C GLN A 142 4.58 -12.04 7.31
N LEU A 143 4.43 -10.71 7.38
CA LEU A 143 5.44 -9.77 6.89
C LEU A 143 6.77 -9.96 7.64
N ILE A 144 6.72 -10.09 8.97
CA ILE A 144 7.92 -10.28 9.79
C ILE A 144 8.64 -11.56 9.37
N THR A 145 7.93 -12.69 9.27
CA THR A 145 8.50 -13.97 8.83
C THR A 145 9.13 -13.84 7.44
N PHE A 146 8.41 -13.27 6.47
CA PHE A 146 8.90 -13.06 5.11
C PHE A 146 10.19 -12.23 5.09
N VAL A 147 10.21 -11.10 5.80
CA VAL A 147 11.38 -10.22 5.86
C VAL A 147 12.61 -10.94 6.44
N MET A 148 12.43 -11.69 7.52
CA MET A 148 13.53 -12.43 8.15
C MET A 148 14.12 -13.48 7.20
N GLU A 149 13.28 -14.20 6.46
CA GLU A 149 13.71 -15.20 5.49
C GLU A 149 14.48 -14.56 4.32
N GLU A 150 13.97 -13.47 3.75
CA GLU A 150 14.63 -12.77 2.64
C GLU A 150 15.97 -12.17 3.05
N MET A 151 16.06 -11.57 4.24
CA MET A 151 17.33 -11.07 4.77
C MET A 151 18.34 -12.20 5.00
N LYS A 152 17.90 -13.37 5.48
CA LYS A 152 18.77 -14.54 5.65
C LYS A 152 19.30 -15.05 4.31
N LYS A 153 18.44 -15.13 3.28
CA LYS A 153 18.85 -15.58 1.93
C LYS A 153 19.91 -14.67 1.34
N LYS A 154 19.76 -13.34 1.46
CA LYS A 154 20.75 -12.38 0.94
C LYS A 154 22.12 -12.52 1.59
N ARG A 155 22.17 -12.69 2.91
CA ARG A 155 23.45 -12.91 3.63
C ARG A 155 24.17 -14.17 3.17
N ALA A 156 23.42 -15.26 2.94
CA ALA A 156 23.98 -16.53 2.47
C ALA A 156 24.52 -16.47 1.03
N THR A 157 24.14 -15.46 0.23
CA THR A 157 24.69 -15.26 -1.13
C THR A 157 25.90 -14.33 -1.17
N GLU A 158 26.25 -13.70 -0.05
CA GLU A 158 27.40 -12.80 0.09
C GLU A 158 28.63 -13.50 0.73
N GLU A 159 28.47 -14.74 1.24
CA GLU A 159 29.53 -15.66 1.71
C GLU A 159 29.97 -16.62 0.60
#